data_AF-E6MJ54-F1
#
_entry.id   AF-E6MJ54-F1
#
_cell.length_a   1.000
_cell.length_b   1.000
_cell.length_c   1.000
_cell.angle_alpha   90.00
_cell.angle_beta   90.00
_cell.angle_gamma   90.00
#
_symmetry.space_group_name_H-M   'P 1'
#
loop_
_entity.id
_entity.type
_entity.pdbx_description
1 polymer ?
#
loop_
_entity_poly.entity_id
_entity_poly.type
_entity_poly.pdbx_seq_one_letter_code
_entity_poly.pdbx_strand_id
1 'polypeptide(L)'
;MLMENQDDVCMETSKANSSMIHSGYNIDGTKLKGQLCLRANTQVYDKVCRELNVDFRHTGPVFAGFNDEHLKTMKAEVENAEKNGLKGVRIVGHDEMMALEPNINPDVKYGLHDPNSGTVNPFDWIMAYSRKCGDEWR
;
A
#
# COMPACT_ATOMS: atom_id res chain seq x y z
N MET A 1 -18.91 -23.77 -1.14
CA MET A 1 -17.80 -24.67 -0.73
C MET A 1 -16.50 -24.11 -1.30
N LEU A 2 -15.51 -23.83 -0.44
CA LEU A 2 -14.14 -23.43 -0.81
C LEU A 2 -13.22 -24.65 -0.61
N MET A 3 -12.29 -24.90 -1.53
CA MET A 3 -11.33 -26.00 -1.47
C MET A 3 -9.92 -25.42 -1.43
N GLU A 4 -9.10 -25.86 -0.46
CA GLU A 4 -7.69 -25.50 -0.29
C GLU A 4 -6.89 -26.80 -0.19
N ASN A 5 -5.71 -26.84 -0.82
CA ASN A 5 -4.83 -28.00 -0.80
C ASN A 5 -3.86 -27.98 0.39
N GLN A 6 -3.50 -26.78 0.85
CA GLN A 6 -2.69 -26.60 2.05
C GLN A 6 -3.49 -26.88 3.33
N ASP A 7 -2.78 -27.09 4.43
CA ASP A 7 -3.37 -27.39 5.74
C ASP A 7 -4.30 -26.27 6.28
N ASP A 8 -4.08 -25.03 5.83
CA ASP A 8 -4.90 -23.87 6.18
C ASP A 8 -4.89 -22.83 5.05
N VAL A 9 -5.79 -21.85 5.13
CA VAL A 9 -5.78 -20.68 4.24
C VAL A 9 -4.52 -19.83 4.49
N CYS A 10 -4.13 -19.02 3.49
CA CYS A 10 -2.97 -18.13 3.61
C CYS A 10 -1.62 -18.86 3.82
N MET A 11 -1.40 -20.02 3.17
CA MET A 11 -0.17 -20.81 3.33
C MET A 11 0.84 -20.72 2.17
N GLU A 12 0.56 -19.93 1.12
CA GLU A 12 1.43 -19.76 -0.06
C GLU A 12 1.78 -18.26 -0.27
N THR A 13 1.59 -17.70 -1.47
CA THR A 13 1.90 -16.29 -1.80
C THR A 13 1.29 -15.28 -0.82
N SER A 14 0.08 -15.55 -0.34
CA SER A 14 -0.56 -14.70 0.66
C SER A 14 0.18 -14.66 2.01
N LYS A 15 0.90 -15.73 2.36
CA LYS A 15 1.76 -15.81 3.55
C LYS A 15 3.02 -14.97 3.40
N ALA A 16 3.58 -14.97 2.19
CA ALA A 16 4.93 -14.49 1.90
C ALA A 16 4.89 -13.27 0.98
N ASN A 17 4.54 -12.12 1.56
CA ASN A 17 4.59 -10.81 0.89
C ASN A 17 4.99 -9.72 1.90
N SER A 18 5.18 -8.49 1.41
CA SER A 18 5.59 -7.33 2.21
C SER A 18 4.50 -6.79 3.14
N SER A 19 3.29 -7.34 3.11
CA SER A 19 2.12 -6.85 3.86
C SER A 19 1.73 -5.41 3.50
N MET A 20 2.25 -4.88 2.39
CA MET A 20 2.05 -3.50 1.94
C MET A 20 0.77 -3.38 1.13
N ILE A 21 -0.05 -2.42 1.51
CA ILE A 21 -1.15 -1.91 0.71
C ILE A 21 -0.63 -0.76 -0.13
N HIS A 22 -0.42 -1.05 -1.41
CA HIS A 22 0.05 -0.06 -2.38
C HIS A 22 -1.08 0.93 -2.70
N SER A 23 -0.77 2.23 -2.66
CA SER A 23 -1.74 3.26 -3.04
C SER A 23 -2.09 3.28 -4.53
N GLY A 24 -1.14 2.88 -5.38
CA GLY A 24 -1.22 3.02 -6.83
C GLY A 24 -0.65 4.32 -7.38
N TYR A 25 0.17 5.07 -6.62
CA TYR A 25 0.79 6.30 -7.14
C TYR A 25 1.65 6.05 -8.41
N ASN A 26 2.29 4.88 -8.51
CA ASN A 26 3.18 4.50 -9.63
C ASN A 26 2.57 3.52 -10.62
N ILE A 27 1.25 3.36 -10.62
CA ILE A 27 0.59 2.40 -11.50
C ILE A 27 -0.08 3.10 -12.67
N ASP A 28 -0.12 2.42 -13.81
CA ASP A 28 -0.95 2.81 -14.94
C ASP A 28 -2.42 2.51 -14.61
N GLY A 29 -3.17 3.56 -14.27
CA GLY A 29 -4.59 3.51 -13.92
C GLY A 29 -5.51 3.03 -15.05
N THR A 30 -5.02 2.97 -16.29
CA THR A 30 -5.81 2.47 -17.44
C THR A 30 -5.85 0.93 -17.50
N LYS A 31 -4.87 0.26 -16.89
CA LYS A 31 -4.76 -1.20 -16.87
C LYS A 31 -5.57 -1.79 -15.72
N LEU A 32 -5.97 -3.05 -15.88
CA LEU A 32 -6.74 -3.78 -14.86
C LEU A 32 -6.06 -3.75 -13.48
N LYS A 33 -4.74 -3.93 -13.42
CA LYS A 33 -3.97 -3.87 -12.16
C LYS A 33 -4.12 -2.49 -11.49
N GLY A 34 -4.05 -1.41 -12.27
CA GLY A 34 -4.21 -0.04 -11.78
C GLY A 34 -5.62 0.22 -11.26
N GLN A 35 -6.62 -0.14 -12.05
CA GLN A 35 -8.03 0.02 -11.67
C GLN A 35 -8.38 -0.72 -10.38
N LEU A 36 -7.93 -1.97 -10.22
CA LEU A 36 -8.17 -2.77 -9.02
C LEU A 36 -7.41 -2.22 -7.81
N CYS A 37 -6.15 -1.80 -7.99
CA CYS A 37 -5.33 -1.21 -6.93
C CYS A 37 -5.98 0.07 -6.37
N LEU A 38 -6.31 1.01 -7.26
CA LEU A 38 -6.90 2.30 -6.88
C LEU A 38 -8.27 2.11 -6.22
N ARG A 39 -9.12 1.23 -6.76
CA ARG A 39 -10.41 0.91 -6.15
C ARG A 39 -10.24 0.28 -4.76
N ALA A 40 -9.32 -0.68 -4.61
CA ALA A 40 -9.11 -1.34 -3.33
C ALA A 40 -8.61 -0.35 -2.27
N ASN A 41 -7.62 0.48 -2.62
CA ASN A 41 -7.05 1.46 -1.72
C ASN A 41 -8.05 2.53 -1.26
N THR A 42 -8.93 2.99 -2.16
CA THR A 42 -9.85 4.10 -1.87
C THR A 42 -11.22 3.69 -1.31
N GLN A 43 -11.64 2.44 -1.52
CA GLN A 43 -13.03 2.03 -1.24
C GLN A 43 -13.17 0.73 -0.43
N VAL A 44 -12.12 -0.09 -0.33
CA VAL A 44 -12.23 -1.45 0.22
C VAL A 44 -11.56 -1.57 1.57
N TYR A 45 -10.24 -1.30 1.67
CA TYR A 45 -9.47 -1.66 2.86
C TYR A 45 -10.02 -1.03 4.14
N ASP A 46 -10.20 0.29 4.20
CA ASP A 46 -10.73 0.97 5.40
C ASP A 46 -12.07 0.40 5.87
N LYS A 47 -12.98 0.19 4.93
CA LYS A 47 -14.33 -0.30 5.21
C LYS A 47 -14.27 -1.73 5.74
N VAL A 48 -13.62 -2.61 4.99
CA VAL A 48 -13.61 -4.04 5.32
C VAL A 48 -12.78 -4.32 6.56
N CYS A 49 -11.62 -3.71 6.71
CA CYS A 49 -10.78 -3.89 7.90
C CYS A 49 -11.55 -3.47 9.16
N ARG A 50 -12.33 -2.38 9.09
CA ARG A 50 -13.21 -1.96 10.19
C ARG A 50 -14.34 -2.94 10.45
N GLU A 51 -15.03 -3.42 9.40
CA GLU A 51 -16.12 -4.40 9.53
C GLU A 51 -15.64 -5.74 10.12
N LEU A 52 -14.44 -6.17 9.74
CA LEU A 52 -13.87 -7.45 10.10
C LEU A 52 -12.94 -7.41 11.32
N ASN A 53 -12.79 -6.24 11.93
CA ASN A 53 -11.87 -6.00 13.04
C ASN A 53 -10.43 -6.47 12.73
N VAL A 54 -9.95 -6.13 11.53
CA VAL A 54 -8.57 -6.37 11.07
C VAL A 54 -7.79 -5.06 11.19
N ASP A 55 -6.57 -5.14 11.72
CA ASP A 55 -5.72 -3.98 11.92
C ASP A 55 -5.14 -3.51 10.57
N PHE A 56 -5.52 -2.32 10.14
CA PHE A 56 -5.05 -1.67 8.92
C PHE A 56 -4.67 -0.23 9.22
N ARG A 57 -3.48 0.16 8.76
CA ARG A 57 -2.89 1.46 9.07
C ARG A 57 -2.30 2.07 7.82
N HIS A 58 -2.64 3.33 7.55
CA HIS A 58 -1.90 4.15 6.61
C HIS A 58 -0.58 4.57 7.25
N THR A 59 0.53 4.08 6.71
CA THR A 59 1.86 4.26 7.29
C THR A 59 2.63 5.41 6.64
N GLY A 60 2.21 5.86 5.46
CA GLY A 60 2.87 6.98 4.79
C GLY A 60 4.33 6.71 4.40
N PRO A 61 4.64 5.64 3.64
CA PRO A 61 6.03 5.33 3.29
C PRO A 61 6.69 6.48 2.52
N VAL A 62 8.00 6.60 2.72
CA VAL A 62 8.87 7.50 1.96
C VAL A 62 9.86 6.72 1.10
N PHE A 63 10.03 7.14 -0.16
CA PHE A 63 11.02 6.57 -1.07
C PHE A 63 12.23 7.49 -1.20
N ALA A 64 13.42 7.01 -0.89
CA ALA A 64 14.64 7.82 -0.86
C ALA A 64 15.21 8.12 -2.26
N GLY A 65 15.63 9.36 -2.47
CA GLY A 65 16.26 9.86 -3.69
C GLY A 65 17.64 10.46 -3.43
N PHE A 66 18.65 10.07 -4.21
CA PHE A 66 20.06 10.45 -3.98
C PHE A 66 20.65 11.31 -5.11
N ASN A 67 20.01 11.32 -6.27
CA ASN A 67 20.49 11.98 -7.48
C ASN A 67 19.32 12.62 -8.26
N ASP A 68 19.67 13.39 -9.29
CA ASP A 68 18.69 14.13 -10.09
C ASP A 68 17.82 13.22 -10.97
N GLU A 69 18.29 12.02 -11.30
CA GLU A 69 17.48 11.01 -11.99
C GLU A 69 16.35 10.50 -11.10
N HIS A 70 16.63 10.22 -9.82
CA HIS A 70 15.59 9.86 -8.85
C HIS A 70 14.57 10.99 -8.71
N LEU A 71 15.04 12.25 -8.63
CA LEU A 71 14.14 13.40 -8.58
C LEU A 71 13.24 13.50 -9.82
N LYS A 72 13.80 13.26 -11.01
CA LYS A 72 13.03 13.24 -12.26
C LYS A 72 11.94 12.16 -12.23
N THR A 73 12.29 10.95 -11.78
CA THR A 73 11.32 9.86 -11.61
C THR A 73 10.24 10.25 -10.61
N MET A 74 10.62 10.75 -9.43
CA MET A 74 9.66 11.19 -8.40
C MET A 74 8.67 12.24 -8.92
N LYS A 75 9.11 13.19 -9.74
CA LYS A 75 8.21 14.18 -10.36
C LYS A 75 7.18 13.52 -11.28
N ALA A 76 7.61 12.59 -12.12
CA ALA A 76 6.70 11.83 -12.98
C ALA A 76 5.70 10.99 -12.16
N GLU A 77 6.15 10.42 -11.03
CA GLU A 77 5.29 9.66 -10.13
C GLU A 77 4.27 10.53 -9.39
N VAL A 78 4.61 11.76 -9.00
CA VAL A 78 3.65 12.73 -8.45
C VAL A 78 2.58 13.07 -9.50
N GLU A 79 2.98 13.37 -10.73
CA GLU A 79 2.03 13.63 -11.82
C GLU A 79 1.11 12.42 -12.10
N ASN A 80 1.66 11.20 -11.99
CA ASN A 80 0.87 9.99 -12.15
C ASN A 80 -0.11 9.78 -11.00
N ALA A 81 0.31 10.07 -9.76
CA ALA A 81 -0.56 10.03 -8.60
C ALA A 81 -1.76 10.98 -8.74
N GLU A 82 -1.53 12.20 -9.24
CA GLU A 82 -2.60 13.16 -9.54
C GLU A 82 -3.57 12.65 -10.60
N LYS A 83 -3.05 12.07 -11.70
CA LYS A 83 -3.89 11.43 -12.74
C LYS A 83 -4.72 10.28 -12.20
N ASN A 84 -4.17 9.55 -11.24
CA ASN A 84 -4.84 8.46 -10.53
C ASN A 84 -5.79 8.94 -9.42
N GLY A 85 -5.92 10.26 -9.20
CA GLY A 85 -6.82 10.86 -8.22
C GLY A 85 -6.34 10.72 -6.77
N LEU A 86 -5.08 10.37 -6.55
CA LEU A 86 -4.49 10.25 -5.21
C LEU A 86 -4.09 11.63 -4.69
N LYS A 87 -4.37 11.89 -3.41
CA LYS A 87 -4.10 13.17 -2.76
C LYS A 87 -2.90 13.07 -1.83
N GLY A 88 -2.13 14.15 -1.72
CA GLY A 88 -1.06 14.28 -0.73
C GLY A 88 0.24 13.56 -1.04
N VAL A 89 0.34 12.86 -2.18
CA VAL A 89 1.63 12.34 -2.68
C VAL A 89 2.50 13.53 -3.07
N ARG A 90 3.69 13.64 -2.48
CA ARG A 90 4.55 14.82 -2.67
C ARG A 90 6.03 14.49 -2.51
N ILE A 91 6.86 15.34 -3.11
CA ILE A 91 8.31 15.30 -2.91
C ILE A 91 8.65 16.09 -1.65
N VAL A 92 9.51 15.52 -0.83
CA VAL A 92 10.06 16.12 0.39
C VAL A 92 11.56 16.36 0.20
N GLY A 93 12.09 17.42 0.83
CA GLY A 93 13.52 17.74 0.80
C GLY A 93 14.33 16.95 1.82
N HIS A 94 15.65 17.14 1.81
CA HIS A 94 16.58 16.51 2.76
C HIS A 94 16.19 16.72 4.24
N ASP A 95 16.00 17.98 4.66
CA ASP A 95 15.69 18.30 6.06
C ASP A 95 14.41 17.61 6.55
N GLU A 96 13.40 17.54 5.68
CA GLU A 96 12.14 16.86 5.97
C GLU A 96 12.32 15.33 6.00
N MET A 97 13.13 14.76 5.10
CA MET A 97 13.49 13.33 5.16
C MET A 97 14.19 12.96 6.46
N MET A 98 15.13 13.79 6.92
CA MET A 98 15.83 13.57 8.19
C MET A 98 14.90 13.72 9.41
N ALA A 99 13.86 14.56 9.30
CA ALA A 99 12.83 14.69 10.33
C ALA A 99 11.85 13.50 10.34
N LEU A 100 11.47 12.98 9.16
CA LEU A 100 10.57 11.85 9.02
C LEU A 100 11.24 10.52 9.36
N GLU A 101 12.45 10.29 8.87
CA GLU A 101 13.21 9.05 9.04
C GLU A 101 14.63 9.36 9.55
N PRO A 102 14.83 9.63 10.86
CA PRO A 102 16.13 10.03 11.41
C PRO A 102 17.26 9.01 11.23
N ASN A 103 16.91 7.74 11.00
CA ASN A 103 17.85 6.64 10.81
C ASN A 103 18.16 6.36 9.33
N ILE A 104 17.62 7.15 8.40
CA ILE A 104 17.90 6.99 6.97
C ILE A 104 19.35 7.38 6.64
N ASN A 105 19.84 6.96 5.46
CA ASN A 105 21.13 7.40 4.97
C ASN A 105 21.19 8.94 4.90
N PRO A 106 22.13 9.61 5.61
CA PRO A 106 22.26 11.07 5.60
C PRO A 106 22.52 11.67 4.22
N ASP A 107 23.00 10.89 3.25
CA ASP A 107 23.23 11.36 1.88
C ASP A 107 21.93 11.49 1.06
N VAL A 108 20.77 11.14 1.63
CA VAL A 108 19.47 11.31 0.97
C VAL A 108 19.23 12.78 0.61
N LYS A 109 18.83 13.08 -0.62
CA LYS A 109 18.59 14.47 -1.06
C LYS A 109 17.11 14.80 -1.14
N TYR A 110 16.31 13.82 -1.52
CA TYR A 110 14.89 13.96 -1.78
C TYR A 110 14.16 12.73 -1.26
N GLY A 111 12.87 12.87 -0.98
CA GLY A 111 11.99 11.74 -0.75
C GLY A 111 10.69 11.88 -1.50
N LEU A 112 10.05 10.77 -1.86
CA LEU A 112 8.66 10.75 -2.28
C LEU A 112 7.82 10.21 -1.15
N HIS A 113 6.99 11.05 -0.53
CA HIS A 113 6.11 10.68 0.56
C HIS A 113 4.72 10.34 0.01
N ASP A 114 4.23 9.14 0.32
CA ASP A 114 2.90 8.69 -0.09
C ASP A 114 2.01 8.36 1.13
N PRO A 115 1.14 9.29 1.56
CA PRO A 115 0.26 9.08 2.72
C PRO A 115 -0.84 8.05 2.48
N ASN A 116 -1.08 7.63 1.23
CA ASN A 116 -2.20 6.75 0.88
C ASN A 116 -1.84 5.27 1.01
N SER A 117 -0.56 4.92 1.05
CA SER A 117 -0.11 3.54 1.25
C SER A 117 -0.19 3.15 2.72
N GLY A 118 -0.38 1.86 2.96
CA GLY A 118 -0.53 1.32 4.30
C GLY A 118 -0.04 -0.11 4.44
N THR A 119 -0.37 -0.73 5.56
CA THR A 119 -0.02 -2.11 5.86
C THR A 119 -1.18 -2.84 6.50
N VAL A 120 -1.35 -4.11 6.15
CA VAL A 120 -2.31 -5.04 6.77
C VAL A 120 -1.63 -6.36 7.05
N ASN A 121 -1.93 -7.02 8.17
CA ASN A 121 -1.48 -8.38 8.39
C ASN A 121 -2.26 -9.34 7.44
N PRO A 122 -1.60 -10.00 6.48
CA PRO A 122 -2.28 -10.84 5.50
C PRO A 122 -2.97 -12.05 6.13
N PHE A 123 -2.44 -12.57 7.26
CA PHE A 123 -3.08 -13.66 7.99
C PHE A 123 -4.42 -13.21 8.59
N ASP A 124 -4.43 -12.10 9.32
CA ASP A 124 -5.65 -11.58 9.95
C ASP A 124 -6.71 -11.23 8.88
N TRP A 125 -6.27 -10.61 7.79
CA TRP A 125 -7.13 -10.29 6.65
C TRP A 125 -7.80 -11.53 6.05
N ILE A 126 -7.02 -12.56 5.70
CA ILE A 126 -7.56 -13.76 5.06
C ILE A 126 -8.40 -14.58 6.03
N MET A 127 -7.97 -14.73 7.28
CA MET A 127 -8.74 -15.45 8.30
C MET A 127 -10.09 -14.79 8.55
N ALA A 128 -10.15 -13.46 8.59
CA ALA A 128 -11.40 -12.76 8.79
C ALA A 128 -12.37 -12.93 7.61
N TYR A 129 -11.86 -12.90 6.37
CA TYR A 129 -12.68 -13.19 5.18
C TYR A 129 -13.18 -14.63 5.16
N SER A 130 -12.33 -15.60 5.48
CA SER A 130 -12.70 -17.02 5.54
C SER A 130 -13.84 -17.26 6.54
N ARG A 131 -13.78 -16.60 7.71
CA ARG A 131 -14.84 -16.65 8.73
C ARG A 131 -16.13 -15.98 8.28
N LYS A 132 -16.06 -14.75 7.74
CA LYS A 132 -17.22 -14.02 7.22
C LYS A 132 -18.00 -14.85 6.22
N CYS A 133 -17.29 -15.43 5.24
CA CYS A 133 -17.91 -16.30 4.26
C CYS A 133 -18.60 -17.49 4.94
N GLY A 134 -17.93 -18.17 5.89
CA GLY A 134 -18.51 -19.33 6.59
C GLY A 134 -19.78 -19.04 7.39
N ASP A 135 -19.87 -17.88 8.03
CA ASP A 135 -21.02 -17.48 8.83
C ASP A 135 -22.23 -17.08 7.97
N GLU A 136 -22.03 -16.56 6.75
CA GLU A 136 -23.11 -16.26 5.79
C GLU A 136 -23.81 -17.52 5.25
N TRP A 137 -23.25 -18.72 5.46
CA TRP A 137 -23.82 -20.00 5.03
C TRP A 137 -24.43 -20.85 6.18
N ARG A 138 -24.50 -20.30 7.40
CA ARG A 138 -25.22 -20.91 8.53
C ARG A 138 -26.63 -20.34 8.67
#